data_AF-A0AAW0Z373-F1
#
_entry.id   AF-A0AAW0Z373-F1
#
_cell.length_a   1.000
_cell.length_b   1.000
_cell.length_c   1.000
_cell.angle_alpha   90.00
_cell.angle_beta   90.00
_cell.angle_gamma   90.00
#
_symmetry.space_group_name_H-M   'P 1'
#
loop_
_entity.id
_entity.type
_entity.pdbx_description
1 polymer ?
#
loop_
_entity_poly.entity_id
_entity_poly.type
_entity_poly.pdbx_seq_one_letter_code
_entity_poly.pdbx_strand_id
1 'polypeptide(L)'
;MSLPAGSTLPTAFKLVHTILSSNPQAGFTTRELVREGIALYQASSSSGEASSSSSSASDTANPTPEAAKGGKGKAVKGRSSSGSPGVNVVPEGHPFVSTSFLKHRVLPILQSQDLIRKSVHHPSASTSTPSSSANATAQTSKSKPTFRWTLTPPSSTPSSLSTPAWSLPHHWDRILAGETPGKLHAELSQNKMARQVEEKERGFASGKLRRTEREMWAWEGRAEGLTTRLERLHLNKRRANARPAKERRRRDSWEKLFGSDKRSSSQVAA
;
A
#
# COMPACT_ATOMS: atom_id res chain seq x y z
N MET A 1 -12.93 11.37 -14.39
CA MET A 1 -13.71 10.14 -14.22
C MET A 1 -14.05 10.03 -12.73
N SER A 2 -15.31 10.17 -12.35
CA SER A 2 -15.81 9.99 -10.99
C SER A 2 -16.26 8.53 -10.79
N LEU A 3 -16.39 8.08 -9.55
CA LEU A 3 -17.00 6.79 -9.25
C LEU A 3 -18.48 6.78 -9.71
N PRO A 4 -19.04 5.61 -10.08
CA PRO A 4 -20.46 5.52 -10.43
C PRO A 4 -21.32 5.97 -9.23
N ALA A 5 -22.44 6.66 -9.52
CA ALA A 5 -23.27 7.35 -8.52
C ALA A 5 -23.93 6.46 -7.45
N GLY A 6 -23.77 5.12 -7.53
CA GLY A 6 -24.23 4.16 -6.51
C GLY A 6 -23.10 3.40 -5.80
N SER A 7 -21.85 3.86 -5.90
CA SER A 7 -20.72 3.17 -5.28
C SER A 7 -20.76 3.28 -3.76
N THR A 8 -20.77 2.15 -3.06
CA THR A 8 -20.64 2.10 -1.58
C THR A 8 -19.21 2.33 -1.10
N LEU A 9 -18.23 2.46 -2.01
CA LEU A 9 -16.81 2.57 -1.68
C LEU A 9 -16.46 3.79 -0.83
N PRO A 10 -16.91 5.03 -1.12
CA PRO A 10 -16.56 6.19 -0.30
C PRO A 10 -17.03 6.02 1.14
N THR A 11 -18.24 5.48 1.33
CA THR A 11 -18.81 5.21 2.65
C THR A 11 -18.05 4.09 3.37
N ALA A 12 -17.64 3.04 2.65
CA ALA A 12 -16.78 1.99 3.20
C ALA A 12 -15.40 2.52 3.61
N PHE A 13 -14.80 3.42 2.82
CA PHE A 13 -13.54 4.07 3.16
C PHE A 13 -13.68 4.95 4.40
N LYS A 14 -14.78 5.71 4.52
CA LYS A 14 -15.10 6.50 5.72
C LYS A 14 -15.15 5.63 6.97
N LEU A 15 -15.88 4.51 6.93
CA LEU A 15 -15.96 3.60 8.08
C LEU A 15 -14.57 3.06 8.47
N VAL A 16 -13.79 2.56 7.50
CA VAL A 16 -12.43 2.07 7.79
C VAL A 16 -11.56 3.18 8.37
N HIS A 17 -11.62 4.39 7.82
CA HIS A 17 -10.85 5.52 8.33
C HIS A 17 -11.23 5.88 9.77
N THR A 18 -12.53 5.94 10.08
CA THR A 18 -13.03 6.23 11.44
C THR A 18 -12.59 5.16 12.44
N ILE A 19 -12.73 3.88 12.09
CA ILE A 19 -12.34 2.77 12.97
C ILE A 19 -10.82 2.78 13.22
N LEU A 20 -10.02 2.92 12.17
CA LEU A 20 -8.56 2.91 12.33
C LEU A 20 -8.04 4.19 13.02
N SER A 21 -8.74 5.31 12.88
CA SER A 21 -8.42 6.56 13.58
C SER A 21 -8.69 6.49 15.09
N SER A 22 -9.67 5.69 15.53
CA SER A 22 -9.98 5.56 16.96
C SER A 22 -8.89 4.82 17.73
N ASN A 23 -8.14 3.93 17.08
CA ASN A 23 -7.01 3.23 17.67
C ASN A 23 -5.84 3.07 16.67
N PRO A 24 -5.01 4.11 16.51
CA PRO A 24 -3.96 4.12 15.49
C PRO A 24 -2.80 3.16 15.79
N GLN A 25 -2.60 2.75 17.06
CA GLN A 25 -1.44 1.95 17.48
C GLN A 25 -1.71 0.44 17.54
N ALA A 26 -2.87 0.02 18.05
CA ALA A 26 -3.12 -1.41 18.23
C ALA A 26 -3.44 -2.12 16.91
N GLY A 27 -4.03 -1.39 15.96
CA GLY A 27 -4.53 -1.92 14.69
C GLY A 27 -5.68 -2.92 14.85
N PHE A 28 -6.38 -3.17 13.75
CA PHE A 28 -7.57 -4.02 13.76
C PHE A 28 -7.41 -5.21 12.81
N THR A 29 -7.83 -6.38 13.25
CA THR A 29 -8.01 -7.53 12.36
C THR A 29 -9.22 -7.27 11.44
N THR A 30 -9.30 -7.97 10.32
CA THR A 30 -10.47 -7.83 9.42
C THR A 30 -11.78 -8.19 10.11
N ARG A 31 -11.77 -9.09 11.11
CA ARG A 31 -12.97 -9.45 11.87
C ARG A 31 -13.42 -8.30 12.78
N GLU A 32 -12.47 -7.66 13.46
CA GLU A 32 -12.74 -6.51 14.31
C GLU A 32 -13.22 -5.32 13.47
N LEU A 33 -12.61 -5.05 12.30
CA LEU A 33 -13.08 -4.02 11.37
C LEU A 33 -14.54 -4.23 10.96
N VAL A 34 -14.94 -5.47 10.68
CA VAL A 34 -16.34 -5.77 10.34
C VAL A 34 -17.26 -5.53 11.53
N ARG A 35 -16.88 -6.00 12.72
CA ARG A 35 -17.68 -5.82 13.95
C ARG A 35 -17.88 -4.34 14.28
N GLU A 36 -16.80 -3.58 14.33
CA GLU A 36 -16.84 -2.14 14.61
C GLU A 36 -17.57 -1.36 13.52
N GLY A 37 -17.39 -1.74 12.25
CA GLY A 37 -18.11 -1.12 11.13
C GLY A 37 -19.62 -1.29 11.24
N ILE A 38 -20.09 -2.49 11.58
CA ILE A 38 -21.52 -2.76 11.81
C ILE A 38 -22.05 -1.94 12.99
N ALA A 39 -21.30 -1.92 14.10
CA ALA A 39 -21.70 -1.17 15.31
C ALA A 39 -21.83 0.33 15.03
N LEU A 40 -20.85 0.94 14.36
CA LEU A 40 -20.88 2.36 13.99
C LEU A 40 -22.01 2.68 13.01
N TYR A 41 -22.22 1.81 12.00
CA TYR A 41 -23.27 2.02 11.01
C TYR A 41 -24.66 1.93 11.61
N GLN A 42 -24.88 0.98 12.53
CA GLN A 42 -26.15 0.87 13.26
C GLN A 42 -26.38 2.09 14.15
N ALA A 43 -25.36 2.56 14.87
CA ALA A 43 -25.48 3.75 15.73
C ALA A 43 -25.79 5.03 14.92
N SER A 44 -25.21 5.18 13.72
CA SER A 44 -25.50 6.32 12.85
C SER A 44 -26.88 6.23 12.18
N SER A 45 -27.35 5.02 11.87
CA SER A 45 -28.65 4.81 11.23
C SER A 45 -29.81 4.92 12.25
N SER A 46 -29.61 4.43 13.48
CA SER A 46 -30.61 4.52 14.55
C SER A 46 -30.82 5.93 15.10
N SER A 47 -29.87 6.84 14.90
CA SER A 47 -30.03 8.26 15.25
C SER A 47 -30.76 9.08 14.17
N GLY A 48 -31.01 8.50 12.98
CA GLY A 48 -31.65 9.18 11.84
C GLY A 48 -33.09 8.74 11.56
N GLU A 49 -33.53 7.58 12.06
CA GLU A 49 -34.85 7.01 11.75
C GLU A 49 -35.62 6.62 13.01
N ALA A 50 -36.02 7.63 13.79
CA ALA A 50 -37.19 7.52 14.65
C ALA A 50 -38.45 7.93 13.86
N SER A 51 -38.76 7.25 12.75
CA SER A 51 -40.04 7.37 12.04
C SER A 51 -40.17 6.31 10.94
N SER A 52 -40.55 5.08 11.32
CA SER A 52 -41.63 4.34 10.65
C SER A 52 -41.86 3.00 11.37
N SER A 53 -42.82 3.05 12.28
CA SER A 53 -43.86 2.04 12.52
C SER A 53 -43.49 0.56 12.43
N SER A 54 -43.49 -0.05 13.62
CA SER A 54 -44.07 -1.37 13.90
C SER A 54 -45.33 -1.70 13.09
N SER A 55 -45.38 -2.89 12.51
CA SER A 55 -46.62 -3.63 12.31
C SER A 55 -46.37 -5.13 12.30
N SER A 56 -47.10 -5.79 13.20
CA SER A 56 -47.12 -7.21 13.55
C SER A 56 -47.87 -8.08 12.52
N ALA A 57 -47.59 -9.39 12.59
CA ALA A 57 -48.42 -10.54 12.14
C ALA A 57 -48.69 -10.64 10.61
N SER A 58 -48.74 -11.82 9.97
CA SER A 58 -49.45 -13.04 10.38
C SER A 58 -48.93 -14.32 9.68
N ASP A 59 -49.22 -15.44 10.36
CA ASP A 59 -49.32 -16.85 9.98
C ASP A 59 -49.34 -17.28 8.50
N THR A 60 -48.77 -18.46 8.22
CA THR A 60 -49.54 -19.69 7.89
C THR A 60 -48.62 -20.91 7.86
N ALA A 61 -48.98 -21.94 8.61
CA ALA A 61 -48.28 -23.22 8.69
C ALA A 61 -48.95 -24.30 7.81
N ASN A 62 -48.07 -25.19 7.30
CA ASN A 62 -48.24 -26.65 7.20
C ASN A 62 -48.90 -27.26 5.92
N PRO A 63 -48.80 -28.60 5.69
CA PRO A 63 -47.72 -29.23 4.93
C PRO A 63 -48.21 -30.20 3.83
N THR A 64 -47.30 -30.71 2.98
CA THR A 64 -47.60 -31.94 2.19
C THR A 64 -46.36 -32.83 2.07
N PRO A 65 -46.44 -34.13 2.43
CA PRO A 65 -45.34 -35.08 2.26
C PRO A 65 -45.54 -35.89 0.98
N GLU A 66 -44.49 -36.07 0.17
CA GLU A 66 -44.38 -37.26 -0.68
C GLU A 66 -42.94 -37.76 -0.72
N ALA A 67 -42.84 -39.07 -0.52
CA ALA A 67 -41.62 -39.84 -0.47
C ALA A 67 -41.37 -40.50 -1.83
N ALA A 68 -40.12 -40.51 -2.31
CA ALA A 68 -39.53 -41.69 -2.93
C ALA A 68 -38.02 -41.53 -3.24
N LYS A 69 -37.27 -42.51 -2.70
CA LYS A 69 -36.12 -43.21 -3.31
C LYS A 69 -34.76 -42.51 -3.46
N GLY A 70 -33.89 -42.85 -2.50
CA GLY A 70 -32.78 -43.78 -2.79
C GLY A 70 -31.54 -43.21 -3.50
N GLY A 71 -30.69 -42.50 -2.75
CA GLY A 71 -29.35 -42.14 -3.18
C GLY A 71 -28.35 -42.21 -2.03
N LYS A 72 -27.52 -43.26 -2.03
CA LYS A 72 -26.45 -43.51 -1.05
C LYS A 72 -25.34 -42.48 -1.25
N GLY A 73 -25.35 -41.39 -0.50
CA GLY A 73 -24.37 -40.31 -0.65
C GLY A 73 -24.20 -39.47 0.61
N LYS A 74 -23.17 -39.82 1.40
CA LYS A 74 -22.39 -38.99 2.34
C LYS A 74 -23.15 -37.87 3.06
N ALA A 75 -23.42 -38.07 4.35
CA ALA A 75 -23.97 -37.09 5.27
C ALA A 75 -23.23 -35.73 5.18
N VAL A 76 -23.79 -34.80 4.42
CA VAL A 76 -23.49 -33.38 4.54
C VAL A 76 -24.18 -32.93 5.81
N LYS A 77 -23.37 -32.72 6.85
CA LYS A 77 -23.78 -32.14 8.12
C LYS A 77 -24.47 -30.82 7.83
N GLY A 78 -25.80 -30.84 7.87
CA GLY A 78 -26.65 -29.66 7.84
C GLY A 78 -26.14 -28.68 8.89
N ARG A 79 -25.66 -27.53 8.42
CA ARG A 79 -25.26 -26.45 9.29
C ARG A 79 -26.52 -25.68 9.64
N SER A 80 -27.11 -26.10 10.74
CA SER A 80 -28.20 -25.44 11.45
C SER A 80 -27.95 -23.94 11.54
N SER A 81 -28.90 -23.21 10.97
CA SER A 81 -29.35 -21.90 11.41
C SER A 81 -29.92 -22.01 12.82
N SER A 82 -29.11 -21.71 13.85
CA SER A 82 -29.61 -21.22 15.15
C SER A 82 -28.44 -20.98 16.12
N GLY A 83 -28.28 -19.72 16.58
CA GLY A 83 -27.92 -19.46 17.98
C GLY A 83 -26.43 -19.42 18.37
N SER A 84 -25.54 -18.78 17.60
CA SER A 84 -24.28 -18.28 18.18
C SER A 84 -23.95 -16.87 17.66
N PRO A 85 -23.63 -15.90 18.53
CA PRO A 85 -23.21 -14.56 18.13
C PRO A 85 -21.76 -14.65 17.65
N GLY A 86 -21.52 -15.10 16.42
CA GLY A 86 -20.16 -15.42 16.00
C GLY A 86 -19.90 -15.48 14.51
N VAL A 87 -20.89 -15.24 13.66
CA VAL A 87 -20.67 -15.20 12.22
C VAL A 87 -20.64 -13.74 11.82
N ASN A 88 -19.50 -13.29 11.31
CA ASN A 88 -19.29 -11.96 10.72
C ASN A 88 -20.16 -11.80 9.45
N VAL A 89 -21.48 -11.94 9.59
CA VAL A 89 -22.45 -11.69 8.54
C VAL A 89 -22.67 -10.19 8.57
N VAL A 90 -22.24 -9.55 7.50
CA VAL A 90 -22.48 -8.13 7.27
C VAL A 90 -23.97 -8.01 6.92
N PRO A 91 -24.77 -7.19 7.64
CA PRO A 91 -26.17 -6.96 7.30
C PRO A 91 -26.32 -6.47 5.86
N GLU A 92 -27.45 -6.79 5.23
CA GLU A 92 -27.77 -6.28 3.90
C GLU A 92 -27.82 -4.74 3.92
N GLY A 93 -27.41 -4.10 2.81
CA GLY A 93 -27.33 -2.64 2.71
C GLY A 93 -26.12 -1.99 3.41
N HIS A 94 -25.33 -2.72 4.20
CA HIS A 94 -24.15 -2.16 4.86
C HIS A 94 -23.05 -1.77 3.83
N PRO A 95 -22.28 -0.68 4.05
CA PRO A 95 -21.28 -0.20 3.07
C PRO A 95 -20.20 -1.20 2.69
N PHE A 96 -19.86 -2.11 3.61
CA PHE A 96 -18.92 -3.20 3.30
C PHE A 96 -19.48 -4.25 2.34
N VAL A 97 -20.79 -4.32 2.10
CA VAL A 97 -21.51 -5.29 1.25
C VAL A 97 -21.35 -6.74 1.69
N SER A 98 -20.11 -7.21 1.86
CA SER A 98 -19.73 -8.49 2.42
C SER A 98 -18.32 -8.42 3.02
N THR A 99 -17.97 -9.40 3.85
CA THR A 99 -16.58 -9.54 4.33
C THR A 99 -15.58 -9.76 3.19
N SER A 100 -16.02 -10.34 2.07
CA SER A 100 -15.22 -10.55 0.87
C SER A 100 -14.91 -9.21 0.17
N PHE A 101 -15.90 -8.33 0.02
CA PHE A 101 -15.71 -7.02 -0.58
C PHE A 101 -14.74 -6.15 0.23
N LEU A 102 -14.83 -6.17 1.56
CA LEU A 102 -13.85 -5.52 2.43
C LEU A 102 -12.42 -6.06 2.16
N LYS A 103 -12.24 -7.38 2.11
CA LYS A 103 -10.93 -8.03 1.93
C LYS A 103 -10.32 -7.85 0.55
N HIS A 104 -11.12 -7.86 -0.49
CA HIS A 104 -10.65 -7.96 -1.87
C HIS A 104 -10.79 -6.66 -2.67
N ARG A 105 -11.59 -5.69 -2.18
CA ARG A 105 -11.75 -4.38 -2.81
C ARG A 105 -11.27 -3.25 -1.91
N VAL A 106 -11.88 -3.10 -0.74
CA VAL A 106 -11.65 -1.92 0.12
C VAL A 106 -10.23 -1.88 0.66
N LEU A 107 -9.80 -2.93 1.38
CA LEU A 107 -8.47 -2.96 2.01
C LEU A 107 -7.32 -2.93 0.99
N PRO A 108 -7.36 -3.69 -0.13
CA PRO A 108 -6.30 -3.60 -1.13
C PRO A 108 -6.19 -2.23 -1.78
N ILE A 109 -7.31 -1.54 -2.05
CA ILE A 109 -7.29 -0.19 -2.61
C ILE A 109 -6.61 0.78 -1.64
N LEU A 110 -7.04 0.80 -0.37
CA LEU A 110 -6.45 1.66 0.65
C LEU A 110 -4.96 1.36 0.86
N GLN A 111 -4.58 0.07 0.83
CA GLN A 111 -3.18 -0.35 0.94
C GLN A 111 -2.34 0.11 -0.26
N SER A 112 -2.86 -0.01 -1.49
CA SER A 112 -2.15 0.38 -2.72
C SER A 112 -1.86 1.89 -2.82
N GLN A 113 -2.62 2.68 -2.05
CA GLN A 113 -2.45 4.14 -1.95
C GLN A 113 -1.66 4.55 -0.70
N ASP A 114 -1.01 3.62 -0.02
CA ASP A 114 -0.26 3.83 1.22
C ASP A 114 -1.09 4.48 2.35
N LEU A 115 -2.42 4.34 2.34
CA LEU A 115 -3.27 4.92 3.39
C LEU A 115 -3.33 4.04 4.63
N ILE A 116 -3.26 2.72 4.43
CA ILE A 116 -3.25 1.72 5.49
C ILE A 116 -2.09 0.74 5.30
N ARG A 117 -1.66 0.12 6.39
CA ARG A 117 -0.62 -0.93 6.37
C ARG A 117 -1.12 -2.20 7.04
N LYS A 118 -0.65 -3.33 6.51
CA LYS A 118 -0.89 -4.65 7.07
C LYS A 118 0.35 -5.07 7.87
N SER A 119 0.23 -5.21 9.18
CA SER A 119 1.28 -5.71 10.07
C SER A 119 1.01 -7.14 10.50
N VAL A 120 2.07 -7.91 10.70
CA VAL A 120 1.99 -9.26 11.26
C VAL A 120 2.10 -9.14 12.77
N HIS A 121 1.07 -9.56 13.48
CA HIS A 121 1.04 -9.63 14.92
C HIS A 121 1.14 -11.09 15.36
N HIS A 122 2.22 -11.42 16.05
CA HIS A 122 2.38 -12.69 16.74
C HIS A 122 1.80 -12.50 18.14
N PRO A 123 0.66 -13.13 18.47
CA PRO A 123 0.19 -13.10 19.85
C PRO A 123 1.24 -13.84 20.68
N SER A 124 1.94 -13.09 21.52
CA SER A 124 2.89 -13.62 22.49
C SER A 124 2.21 -14.74 23.25
N ALA A 125 2.84 -15.91 23.34
CA ALA A 125 2.37 -16.95 24.23
C ALA A 125 2.32 -16.33 25.62
N SER A 126 1.12 -16.17 26.17
CA SER A 126 0.93 -15.78 27.55
C SER A 126 1.76 -16.72 28.40
N THR A 127 2.78 -16.18 29.07
CA THR A 127 3.60 -16.90 30.05
C THR A 127 2.67 -17.32 31.18
N SER A 128 2.01 -18.47 31.02
CA SER A 128 1.39 -19.17 32.11
C SER A 128 2.51 -19.62 33.04
N THR A 129 2.50 -19.06 34.25
CA THR A 129 3.29 -19.44 35.41
C THR A 129 3.58 -20.95 35.49
N PRO A 130 4.82 -21.37 35.81
CA PRO A 130 5.14 -22.78 35.93
C PRO A 130 4.56 -23.32 37.23
N SER A 131 3.35 -23.89 37.17
CA SER A 131 2.88 -24.77 38.26
C SER A 131 3.46 -26.16 38.01
N SER A 132 4.28 -26.58 38.95
CA SER A 132 4.97 -27.85 39.07
C SER A 132 4.05 -29.06 38.90
N SER A 133 4.36 -29.93 37.93
CA SER A 133 4.47 -31.39 38.05
C SER A 133 4.22 -32.10 36.71
N ALA A 134 5.13 -33.03 36.40
CA ALA A 134 5.00 -34.22 35.54
C ALA A 134 4.60 -34.07 34.05
N ASN A 135 5.54 -34.51 33.21
CA ASN A 135 5.33 -35.19 31.91
C ASN A 135 4.16 -34.73 31.03
N ALA A 136 4.40 -33.68 30.24
CA ALA A 136 3.78 -33.56 28.93
C ALA A 136 4.77 -32.89 27.98
N THR A 137 5.06 -33.55 26.87
CA THR A 137 5.79 -33.02 25.72
C THR A 137 5.20 -31.65 25.35
N ALA A 138 5.93 -30.58 25.68
CA ALA A 138 5.56 -29.21 25.35
C ALA A 138 5.63 -29.01 23.83
N GLN A 139 4.58 -29.42 23.12
CA GLN A 139 4.22 -28.82 21.84
C GLN A 139 3.91 -27.36 22.13
N THR A 140 4.93 -26.52 22.02
CA THR A 140 4.77 -25.08 21.88
C THR A 140 3.86 -24.84 20.67
N SER A 141 2.58 -24.64 20.94
CA SER A 141 1.59 -24.29 19.94
C SER A 141 1.97 -22.91 19.41
N LYS A 142 2.79 -22.88 18.36
CA LYS A 142 3.13 -21.65 17.64
C LYS A 142 1.81 -21.01 17.22
N SER A 143 1.41 -19.98 17.95
CA SER A 143 0.17 -19.26 17.72
C SER A 143 0.20 -18.71 16.28
N LYS A 144 -0.88 -18.92 15.54
CA LYS A 144 -0.92 -18.58 14.12
C LYS A 144 -0.81 -17.06 13.99
N PRO A 145 0.11 -16.52 13.16
CA PRO A 145 0.25 -15.09 13.00
C PRO A 145 -1.08 -14.47 12.58
N THR A 146 -1.46 -13.40 13.26
CA THR A 146 -2.66 -12.62 12.95
C THR A 146 -2.25 -11.36 12.20
N PHE A 147 -3.04 -10.94 11.23
CA PHE A 147 -2.76 -9.71 10.49
C PHE A 147 -3.63 -8.58 11.02
N ARG A 148 -3.01 -7.44 11.31
CA ARG A 148 -3.68 -6.23 11.75
C ARG A 148 -3.50 -5.12 10.73
N TRP A 149 -4.50 -4.27 10.61
CA TRP A 149 -4.51 -3.10 9.75
C TRP A 149 -4.37 -1.85 10.62
N THR A 150 -3.47 -0.95 10.24
CA THR A 150 -3.24 0.34 10.89
C THR A 150 -3.23 1.46 9.86
N LEU A 151 -3.47 2.70 10.28
CA LEU A 151 -3.21 3.86 9.44
C LEU A 151 -1.71 3.99 9.17
N THR A 152 -1.36 4.44 7.98
CA THR A 152 0.02 4.86 7.69
C THR A 152 0.32 6.14 8.47
N PRO A 153 1.40 6.18 9.28
CA PRO A 153 1.78 7.41 9.96
C PRO A 153 2.22 8.47 8.96
N PRO A 154 1.94 9.76 9.20
CA PRO A 154 2.49 10.83 8.40
C PRO A 154 4.02 10.78 8.42
N SER A 155 4.64 11.03 7.27
CA SER A 155 6.09 11.16 7.21
C SER A 155 6.50 12.39 8.02
N SER A 156 7.19 12.19 9.14
CA SER A 156 7.68 13.26 10.01
C SER A 156 9.00 13.86 9.52
N THR A 157 9.60 13.27 8.49
CA THR A 157 10.89 13.73 7.96
C THR A 157 10.67 14.86 6.95
N PRO A 158 11.12 16.09 7.22
CA PRO A 158 11.05 17.16 6.25
C PRO A 158 11.91 16.79 5.04
N SER A 159 11.28 16.68 3.86
CA SER A 159 12.01 16.43 2.63
C SER A 159 12.64 17.73 2.14
N SER A 160 13.95 17.74 1.92
CA SER A 160 14.65 18.83 1.23
C SER A 160 14.65 18.64 -0.30
N LEU A 161 13.59 18.01 -0.81
CA LEU A 161 13.36 17.83 -2.25
C LEU A 161 12.44 18.95 -2.74
N SER A 162 12.68 19.41 -3.96
CA SER A 162 11.81 20.33 -4.69
C SER A 162 10.45 19.69 -4.99
N THR A 163 10.40 18.36 -5.20
CA THR A 163 9.14 17.66 -5.40
C THR A 163 8.33 17.61 -4.09
N PRO A 164 7.09 18.12 -4.07
CA PRO A 164 6.31 18.26 -2.84
C PRO A 164 6.02 16.90 -2.19
N ALA A 165 5.91 16.91 -0.86
CA ALA A 165 5.57 15.72 -0.09
C ALA A 165 4.12 15.33 -0.29
N TRP A 166 3.88 14.01 -0.39
CA TRP A 166 2.53 13.50 -0.47
C TRP A 166 1.82 13.71 0.86
N SER A 167 0.77 14.53 0.86
CA SER A 167 -0.03 14.82 2.04
C SER A 167 -1.07 13.73 2.26
N LEU A 168 -0.86 12.87 3.26
CA LEU A 168 -1.81 11.82 3.62
C LEU A 168 -3.19 12.37 4.04
N PRO A 169 -3.32 13.44 4.85
CA PRO A 169 -4.63 13.99 5.21
C PRO A 169 -5.43 14.43 3.99
N HIS A 170 -4.81 15.21 3.10
CA HIS A 170 -5.47 15.68 1.88
C HIS A 170 -5.83 14.53 0.93
N HIS A 171 -5.00 13.48 0.90
CA HIS A 171 -5.30 12.27 0.12
C HIS A 171 -6.52 11.53 0.66
N TRP A 172 -6.66 11.43 2.00
CA TRP A 172 -7.87 10.91 2.62
C TRP A 172 -9.09 11.75 2.25
N ASP A 173 -9.03 13.08 2.34
CA ASP A 173 -10.18 13.93 2.00
C ASP A 173 -10.67 13.69 0.57
N ARG A 174 -9.75 13.56 -0.38
CA ARG A 174 -10.07 13.26 -1.79
C ARG A 174 -10.72 11.89 -1.98
N ILE A 175 -10.23 10.85 -1.30
CA ILE A 175 -10.82 9.51 -1.43
C ILE A 175 -12.21 9.43 -0.78
N LEU A 176 -12.41 10.17 0.32
CA LEU A 176 -13.68 10.23 1.05
C LEU A 176 -14.71 11.11 0.33
N ALA A 177 -14.26 12.09 -0.46
CA ALA A 177 -15.08 12.88 -1.38
C ALA A 177 -15.53 12.07 -2.62
N GLY A 178 -15.01 10.86 -2.83
CA GLY A 178 -15.43 9.97 -3.90
C GLY A 178 -14.61 10.08 -5.18
N GLU A 179 -13.40 10.66 -5.13
CA GLU A 179 -12.50 10.63 -6.26
C GLU A 179 -12.07 9.18 -6.59
N THR A 180 -11.90 8.88 -7.88
CA THR A 180 -11.60 7.50 -8.30
C THR A 180 -10.25 7.04 -7.76
N PRO A 181 -10.18 5.86 -7.11
CA PRO A 181 -8.92 5.38 -6.54
C PRO A 181 -7.81 5.16 -7.58
N GLY A 182 -8.17 4.80 -8.82
CA GLY A 182 -7.18 4.62 -9.89
C GLY A 182 -6.46 5.91 -10.27
N LYS A 183 -7.17 7.03 -10.33
CA LYS A 183 -6.59 8.35 -10.62
C LYS A 183 -5.64 8.78 -9.50
N LEU A 184 -6.09 8.67 -8.25
CA LEU A 184 -5.28 8.99 -7.07
C LEU A 184 -4.01 8.13 -6.98
N HIS A 185 -4.12 6.84 -7.32
CA HIS A 185 -2.97 5.95 -7.35
C HIS A 185 -1.96 6.32 -8.45
N ALA A 186 -2.44 6.74 -9.63
CA ALA A 186 -1.58 7.22 -10.70
C ALA A 186 -0.81 8.49 -10.30
N GLU A 187 -1.48 9.46 -9.69
CA GLU A 187 -0.85 10.70 -9.18
C GLU A 187 0.19 10.39 -8.09
N LEU A 188 -0.15 9.53 -7.13
CA LEU A 188 0.77 9.08 -6.09
C LEU A 188 2.00 8.37 -6.68
N SER A 189 1.79 7.53 -7.69
CA SER A 189 2.88 6.81 -8.38
C SER A 189 3.78 7.78 -9.15
N GLN A 190 3.22 8.78 -9.82
CA GLN A 190 3.98 9.84 -10.48
C GLN A 190 4.80 10.66 -9.49
N ASN A 191 4.23 11.04 -8.35
CA ASN A 191 4.95 11.77 -7.30
C ASN A 191 6.12 10.93 -6.73
N LYS A 192 5.88 9.64 -6.45
CA LYS A 192 6.95 8.72 -6.01
C LYS A 192 8.08 8.61 -7.03
N MET A 193 7.74 8.47 -8.31
CA MET A 193 8.73 8.40 -9.40
C MET A 193 9.53 9.70 -9.50
N ALA A 194 8.87 10.86 -9.47
CA ALA A 194 9.53 12.17 -9.51
C ALA A 194 10.51 12.34 -8.33
N ARG A 195 10.09 11.96 -7.12
CA ARG A 195 10.96 11.99 -5.93
C ARG A 195 12.16 11.06 -6.03
N GLN A 196 11.95 9.83 -6.53
CA GLN A 196 13.05 8.89 -6.73
C GLN A 196 14.06 9.40 -7.75
N VAL A 197 13.59 10.02 -8.83
CA VAL A 197 14.48 10.64 -9.84
C VAL A 197 15.28 11.77 -9.19
N GLU A 198 14.63 12.68 -8.48
CA GLU A 198 15.29 13.81 -7.84
C GLU A 198 16.30 13.37 -6.76
N GLU A 199 15.92 12.39 -5.92
CA GLU A 199 16.80 11.83 -4.89
C GLU A 199 18.03 11.17 -5.53
N LYS A 200 17.83 10.46 -6.63
CA LYS A 200 18.91 9.83 -7.40
C LYS A 200 19.83 10.87 -8.03
N GLU A 201 19.28 11.93 -8.62
CA GLU A 201 20.06 13.05 -9.16
C GLU A 201 20.89 13.75 -8.08
N ARG A 202 20.30 14.00 -6.90
CA ARG A 202 21.03 14.56 -5.76
C ARG A 202 22.11 13.62 -5.25
N GLY A 203 21.86 12.31 -5.24
CA GLY A 203 22.86 11.31 -4.94
C GLY A 203 24.03 11.33 -5.93
N PHE A 204 23.76 11.59 -7.22
CA PHE A 204 24.82 11.80 -8.22
C PHE A 204 25.56 13.13 -8.00
N ALA A 205 24.85 14.23 -7.75
CA ALA A 205 25.44 15.56 -7.53
C ALA A 205 26.33 15.60 -6.28
N SER A 206 25.92 14.90 -5.22
CA SER A 206 26.70 14.75 -3.98
C SER A 206 27.82 13.72 -4.06
N GLY A 207 27.97 13.02 -5.19
CA GLY A 207 28.98 11.98 -5.39
C GLY A 207 28.74 10.68 -4.61
N LYS A 208 27.62 10.56 -3.88
CA LYS A 208 27.24 9.35 -3.11
C LYS A 208 26.87 8.18 -4.02
N LEU A 209 26.24 8.48 -5.17
CA LEU A 209 25.88 7.50 -6.18
C LEU A 209 26.75 7.71 -7.43
N ARG A 210 27.04 6.61 -8.13
CA ARG A 210 27.67 6.65 -9.46
C ARG A 210 26.62 6.33 -10.50
N ARG A 211 26.56 7.14 -11.57
CA ARG A 211 25.69 6.88 -12.72
C ARG A 211 26.04 5.52 -13.33
N THR A 212 25.01 4.76 -13.71
CA THR A 212 25.24 3.54 -14.49
C THR A 212 25.74 3.90 -15.87
N GLU A 213 26.27 2.93 -16.59
CA GLU A 213 26.86 3.18 -17.90
C GLU A 213 25.86 3.66 -18.95
N ARG A 214 24.64 3.12 -18.93
CA ARG A 214 23.54 3.55 -19.79
C ARG A 214 23.09 4.97 -19.45
N GLU A 215 23.08 5.32 -18.17
CA GLU A 215 22.77 6.68 -17.71
C GLU A 215 23.86 7.67 -18.08
N MET A 216 25.14 7.30 -17.97
CA MET A 216 26.25 8.13 -18.42
C MET A 216 26.19 8.41 -19.93
N TRP A 217 25.71 7.44 -20.72
CA TRP A 217 25.57 7.61 -22.16
C TRP A 217 24.42 8.55 -22.55
N ALA A 218 23.31 8.50 -21.81
CA ALA A 218 22.17 9.41 -21.99
C ALA A 218 22.37 10.79 -21.33
N TRP A 219 23.48 11.03 -20.64
CA TRP A 219 23.71 12.26 -19.89
C TRP A 219 24.23 13.38 -20.78
N GLU A 220 23.40 14.41 -21.01
CA GLU A 220 23.73 15.57 -21.86
C GLU A 220 24.96 16.36 -21.38
N GLY A 221 25.31 16.29 -20.09
CA GLY A 221 26.50 16.94 -19.52
C GLY A 221 27.75 16.06 -19.46
N ARG A 222 27.83 14.97 -20.24
CA ARG A 222 28.99 14.07 -20.23
C ARG A 222 30.27 14.83 -20.60
N ALA A 223 31.33 14.55 -19.86
CA ALA A 223 32.67 15.03 -20.18
C ALA A 223 33.06 14.62 -21.62
N GLU A 224 33.08 15.59 -22.54
CA GLU A 224 33.42 15.38 -23.95
C GLU A 224 34.77 14.67 -24.11
N GLY A 225 34.84 13.72 -25.05
CA GLY A 225 36.07 12.98 -25.36
C GLY A 225 36.39 11.76 -24.47
N LEU A 226 35.57 11.46 -23.46
CA LEU A 226 35.70 10.24 -22.65
C LEU A 226 34.65 9.20 -23.06
N THR A 227 35.09 8.12 -23.70
CA THR A 227 34.17 7.05 -24.11
C THR A 227 33.74 6.17 -22.93
N THR A 228 32.54 5.60 -23.00
CA THR A 228 32.06 4.59 -22.04
C THR A 228 32.59 3.21 -22.42
N ARG A 229 32.58 2.24 -21.51
CA ARG A 229 32.79 0.81 -21.82
C ARG A 229 31.73 0.26 -22.79
N LEU A 230 30.47 0.71 -22.78
CA LEU A 230 29.46 0.35 -23.79
C LEU A 230 29.90 0.78 -25.20
N GLU A 231 30.40 2.01 -25.35
CA GLU A 231 30.97 2.50 -26.62
C GLU A 231 32.23 1.71 -27.04
N ARG A 232 32.90 1.04 -26.11
CA ARG A 232 34.11 0.23 -26.35
C ARG A 232 33.84 -1.26 -26.49
N LEU A 233 32.59 -1.72 -26.49
CA LEU A 233 32.27 -3.15 -26.60
C LEU A 233 32.81 -3.79 -27.89
N HIS A 234 32.92 -3.01 -28.96
CA HIS A 234 33.50 -3.44 -30.24
C HIS A 234 35.04 -3.62 -30.18
N LEU A 235 35.70 -3.17 -29.10
CA LEU A 235 37.15 -3.29 -28.93
C LEU A 235 37.51 -4.55 -28.14
N ASN A 236 38.60 -5.21 -28.53
CA ASN A 236 39.18 -6.30 -27.74
C ASN A 236 39.61 -5.80 -26.34
N LYS A 237 39.49 -6.63 -25.30
CA LYS A 237 39.71 -6.35 -23.87
C LYS A 237 40.96 -5.53 -23.58
N ARG A 238 42.09 -5.87 -24.21
CA ARG A 238 43.36 -5.12 -24.06
C ARG A 238 43.21 -3.66 -24.53
N ARG A 239 42.58 -3.43 -25.68
CA ARG A 239 42.36 -2.08 -26.25
C ARG A 239 41.30 -1.32 -25.45
N ALA A 240 40.21 -1.99 -25.06
CA ALA A 240 39.16 -1.40 -24.23
C ALA A 240 39.69 -0.86 -22.90
N ASN A 241 40.57 -1.60 -22.23
CA ASN A 241 41.18 -1.20 -20.94
C ASN A 241 42.19 -0.05 -21.08
N ALA A 242 42.96 -0.01 -22.17
CA ALA A 242 43.96 1.04 -22.40
C ALA A 242 43.34 2.36 -22.90
N ARG A 243 42.14 2.31 -23.49
CA ARG A 243 41.46 3.46 -24.10
C ARG A 243 41.16 4.60 -23.12
N PRO A 244 40.58 4.38 -21.91
CA PRO A 244 40.27 5.49 -21.00
C PRO A 244 41.52 6.28 -20.58
N ALA A 245 42.67 5.61 -20.39
CA ALA A 245 43.92 6.30 -20.08
C ALA A 245 44.40 7.18 -21.25
N LYS A 246 44.27 6.71 -22.50
CA LYS A 246 44.61 7.50 -23.70
C LYS A 246 43.68 8.70 -23.88
N GLU A 247 42.39 8.52 -23.64
CA GLU A 247 41.39 9.59 -23.77
C GLU A 247 41.59 10.67 -22.72
N ARG A 248 41.86 10.30 -21.46
CA ARG A 248 42.23 11.28 -20.41
C ARG A 248 43.48 12.07 -20.80
N ARG A 249 44.56 11.40 -21.20
CA ARG A 249 45.79 12.10 -21.63
C ARG A 249 45.55 13.06 -22.80
N ARG A 250 44.77 12.63 -23.80
CA ARG A 250 44.43 13.48 -24.94
C ARG A 250 43.62 14.69 -24.48
N ARG A 251 42.63 14.49 -23.62
CA ARG A 251 41.82 15.57 -23.05
C ARG A 251 42.68 16.55 -22.26
N ASP A 252 43.50 16.06 -21.33
CA ASP A 252 44.39 16.89 -20.51
C ASP A 252 45.36 17.71 -21.38
N SER A 253 45.88 17.11 -22.46
CA SER A 253 46.73 17.85 -23.41
C SER A 253 45.97 18.92 -24.19
N TRP A 254 44.71 18.66 -24.53
CA TRP A 254 43.86 19.61 -25.24
C TRP A 254 43.44 20.78 -24.33
N GLU A 255 43.09 20.48 -23.07
CA GLU A 255 42.81 21.50 -22.06
C GLU A 255 44.04 22.37 -21.75
N LYS A 256 45.26 21.81 -21.77
CA LYS A 256 46.50 22.59 -21.61
C LYS A 256 46.80 23.53 -22.78
N LEU A 257 46.50 23.11 -24.01
CA LEU A 257 46.80 23.88 -25.22
C LEU A 257 45.76 24.96 -25.52
N PHE A 258 44.48 24.71 -25.22
CA PHE A 258 43.36 25.56 -25.63
C PHE A 258 42.48 26.04 -24.46
N GLY A 259 42.69 25.53 -23.25
CA GLY A 259 41.90 25.90 -22.07
C GLY A 259 42.34 27.22 -21.41
N SER A 260 43.52 27.75 -21.76
CA SER A 260 44.01 29.06 -21.28
C SER A 260 43.27 30.24 -21.90
N ASP A 261 42.81 30.13 -23.14
CA ASP A 261 42.19 31.25 -23.89
C ASP A 261 40.74 31.54 -23.50
N LYS A 262 40.05 30.58 -22.85
CA LYS A 262 38.67 30.78 -22.36
C LYS A 262 38.58 31.46 -20.99
N ARG A 263 39.68 31.58 -20.25
CA ARG A 263 39.70 32.30 -18.95
C ARG A 263 40.12 33.77 -19.08
N SER A 264 40.77 34.15 -20.18
CA SER A 264 41.18 35.53 -20.46
C SER A 264 40.09 36.39 -21.14
N SER A 265 39.08 35.77 -21.74
CA SER A 265 37.98 36.47 -22.44
C SER A 265 36.78 36.85 -21.55
N SER A 266 36.72 36.37 -20.30
CA SER A 266 35.64 36.71 -19.36
C SER A 266 36.00 37.83 -18.36
N GLN A 267 37.14 38.49 -18.51
CA GLN A 267 37.55 39.63 -17.66
C GLN A 267 37.51 40.99 -18.38
N VAL A 268 37.00 41.08 -19.60
CA VAL A 268 36.84 42.34 -20.34
C VAL A 268 35.36 42.56 -20.69
N ALA A 269 34.51 42.60 -19.67
CA ALA A 269 33.14 43.11 -19.75
C ALA A 269 32.70 43.48 -18.33
N ALA A 270 33.29 44.55 -17.79
CA ALA A 270 32.80 45.33 -16.67
C ALA A 270 32.81 46.79 -17.11
#